data_AF-A0A349IR38-F1
#
_entry.id   AF-A0A349IR38-F1
#
_cell.length_a   1.000
_cell.length_b   1.000
_cell.length_c   1.000
_cell.angle_alpha   90.00
_cell.angle_beta   90.00
_cell.angle_gamma   90.00
#
_symmetry.space_group_name_H-M   'P 1'
#
loop_
_entity.id
_entity.type
_entity.pdbx_description
1 polymer ?
#
loop_
_entity_poly.entity_id
_entity_poly.type
_entity_poly.pdbx_seq_one_letter_code
_entity_poly.pdbx_strand_id
1 'polypeptide(L)'
;MQVKKCLQFLKIFFPCEKRGTMLIFVMVFGAIAFTTIVLGVSGYALFEHRASMRLHKRDMALHIAEAGINYYKWHLAHNQEDYWDGTGGDDGPYIHEYYDKDGNVIGYFSLEIEEPLSGAHVVIVRSTGWTTVQPSSTRTLQVRLGFPSLTDYAFVEQSNMSFSPTTQVHGKVHSNGFIQFDGVTDSWVDSAQPNGVYGNGGPTEFWRDEMPPKDFYGITSDLEDIEELADNGGIHLNSSGKEGYHLVFKNNGTFDRYRVRTRSCYNGQGFYLWIWWIGETHCYDIGTQQLQGNFAIPSNGVIFVEDNVWVDGVVNGRVTIGAGRFPVSYEEIYISGNLTYYEKGSDDVIGLIAQGDVIVPRNVPNDMEIDAAALSQFRSLGRPYYYQNIKNSLFFFGSQISFEGGGWKHGSPVESGFVYTNHTYDGNLLYNPPPGFPVEATYELISWEEVET
;
A
#
# COMPACT_ATOMS: atom_id res chain seq x y z
N MET A 1 -51.15 -56.84 -81.92
CA MET A 1 -51.58 -55.65 -82.69
C MET A 1 -52.02 -54.56 -81.70
N GLN A 2 -51.09 -53.83 -81.05
CA GLN A 2 -51.36 -52.51 -80.43
C GLN A 2 -50.15 -51.79 -79.78
N VAL A 3 -48.88 -52.21 -79.99
CA VAL A 3 -47.73 -51.51 -79.37
C VAL A 3 -46.86 -50.74 -80.38
N LYS A 4 -47.05 -50.93 -81.70
CA LYS A 4 -46.22 -50.28 -82.72
C LYS A 4 -46.66 -48.87 -83.16
N LYS A 5 -47.77 -48.32 -82.66
CA LYS A 5 -48.27 -46.98 -83.07
C LYS A 5 -47.94 -45.84 -82.11
N CYS A 6 -47.44 -46.10 -80.90
CA CYS A 6 -47.14 -45.04 -79.93
C CYS A 6 -45.70 -44.48 -80.03
N LEU A 7 -44.80 -45.16 -80.73
CA LEU A 7 -43.36 -44.81 -80.78
C LEU A 7 -42.95 -43.92 -81.97
N GLN A 8 -43.89 -43.54 -82.85
CA GLN A 8 -43.59 -42.72 -84.02
C GLN A 8 -43.97 -41.25 -83.85
N PHE A 9 -44.70 -40.89 -82.78
CA PHE A 9 -45.14 -39.51 -82.51
C PHE A 9 -44.16 -38.69 -81.67
N LEU A 10 -43.20 -39.33 -80.99
CA LEU A 10 -42.27 -38.64 -80.07
C LEU A 10 -40.94 -38.19 -80.70
N LYS A 11 -40.73 -38.45 -81.99
CA LYS A 11 -39.53 -38.03 -82.73
C LYS A 11 -39.66 -36.68 -83.45
N ILE A 12 -40.82 -36.02 -83.37
CA ILE A 12 -41.09 -34.78 -84.13
C ILE A 12 -40.79 -33.50 -83.33
N PHE A 13 -40.54 -33.58 -82.01
CA PHE A 13 -40.37 -32.37 -81.18
C PHE A 13 -38.96 -32.10 -80.60
N PHE A 14 -37.97 -32.97 -80.80
CA PHE A 14 -36.61 -32.70 -80.30
C PHE A 14 -35.53 -33.08 -81.32
N PRO A 15 -34.96 -32.10 -82.04
CA PRO A 15 -33.65 -32.28 -82.67
C PRO A 15 -32.60 -32.43 -81.56
N CYS A 16 -31.87 -33.54 -81.63
CA CYS A 16 -30.72 -33.83 -80.78
C CYS A 16 -29.50 -33.05 -81.29
N GLU A 17 -29.25 -31.86 -80.73
CA GLU A 17 -27.92 -31.23 -80.77
C GLU A 17 -27.30 -31.18 -79.36
N LYS A 18 -26.39 -32.10 -79.08
CA LYS A 18 -25.62 -32.19 -77.82
C LYS A 18 -24.40 -31.26 -77.82
N ARG A 19 -24.56 -29.97 -78.13
CA ARG A 19 -23.45 -28.98 -78.04
C ARG A 19 -23.78 -27.69 -77.28
N GLY A 20 -24.99 -27.54 -76.70
CA GLY A 20 -25.38 -26.35 -75.92
C GLY A 20 -25.73 -26.57 -74.44
N THR A 21 -26.06 -27.79 -74.01
CA THR A 21 -26.55 -28.08 -72.64
C THR A 21 -25.49 -27.93 -71.55
N MET A 22 -24.23 -28.25 -71.84
CA MET A 22 -23.11 -28.07 -70.90
C MET A 22 -22.87 -26.59 -70.60
N LEU A 23 -23.07 -25.72 -71.60
CA LEU A 23 -22.86 -24.27 -71.49
C LEU A 23 -23.94 -23.62 -70.61
N ILE A 24 -25.19 -24.07 -70.73
CA ILE A 24 -26.29 -23.65 -69.85
C ILE A 24 -26.02 -24.11 -68.40
N PHE A 25 -25.55 -25.34 -68.22
CA PHE A 25 -25.24 -25.86 -66.88
C PHE A 25 -24.10 -25.07 -66.22
N VAL A 26 -23.03 -24.77 -66.94
CA VAL A 26 -21.91 -23.95 -66.44
C VAL A 26 -22.36 -22.51 -66.15
N MET A 27 -23.22 -21.90 -66.98
CA MET A 27 -23.77 -20.58 -66.68
C MET A 27 -24.61 -20.57 -65.40
N VAL A 28 -25.51 -21.54 -65.24
CA VAL A 28 -26.41 -21.59 -64.07
C VAL A 28 -25.63 -21.89 -62.79
N PHE A 29 -24.79 -22.93 -62.79
CA PHE A 29 -23.97 -23.26 -61.62
C PHE A 29 -22.90 -22.20 -61.34
N GLY A 30 -22.30 -21.62 -62.38
CA GLY A 30 -21.36 -20.51 -62.25
C GLY A 30 -22.02 -19.27 -61.66
N ALA A 31 -23.24 -18.93 -62.09
CA ALA A 31 -24.01 -17.81 -61.54
C ALA A 31 -24.42 -18.06 -60.08
N ILE A 32 -24.82 -19.29 -59.73
CA ILE A 32 -25.16 -19.64 -58.33
C ILE A 32 -23.91 -19.63 -57.44
N ALA A 33 -22.80 -20.21 -57.91
CA ALA A 33 -21.54 -20.19 -57.17
C ALA A 33 -21.01 -18.76 -56.98
N PHE A 34 -21.07 -17.94 -58.02
CA PHE A 34 -20.65 -16.54 -57.94
C PHE A 34 -21.53 -15.74 -56.98
N THR A 35 -22.87 -15.87 -57.07
CA THR A 35 -23.78 -15.15 -56.17
C THR A 35 -23.63 -15.61 -54.73
N THR A 36 -23.46 -16.90 -54.46
CA THR A 36 -23.25 -17.42 -53.10
C THR A 36 -21.91 -16.96 -52.50
N ILE A 37 -20.82 -16.95 -53.28
CA ILE A 37 -19.53 -16.41 -52.82
C ILE A 37 -19.63 -14.92 -52.53
N VAL A 38 -20.23 -14.13 -53.43
CA VAL A 38 -20.38 -12.68 -53.24
C VAL A 38 -21.23 -12.39 -52.00
N LEU A 39 -22.37 -13.06 -51.82
CA LEU A 39 -23.21 -12.89 -50.64
C LEU A 39 -22.49 -13.32 -49.35
N GLY A 40 -21.73 -14.42 -49.40
CA GLY A 40 -20.95 -14.90 -48.26
C GLY A 40 -19.85 -13.91 -47.83
N VAL A 41 -19.06 -13.41 -48.79
CA VAL A 41 -17.99 -12.45 -48.53
C VAL A 41 -18.55 -11.09 -48.08
N SER A 42 -19.61 -10.59 -48.72
CA SER A 42 -20.27 -9.36 -48.29
C SER A 42 -20.89 -9.49 -46.89
N GLY A 43 -21.50 -10.65 -46.57
CA GLY A 43 -22.02 -10.94 -45.25
C GLY A 43 -20.93 -10.96 -44.17
N TYR A 44 -19.80 -11.62 -44.46
CA TYR A 44 -18.64 -11.66 -43.58
C TYR A 44 -18.03 -10.26 -43.37
N ALA A 45 -17.86 -9.47 -44.43
CA ALA A 45 -17.35 -8.11 -44.33
C ALA A 45 -18.22 -7.19 -43.46
N LEU A 46 -19.56 -7.30 -43.57
CA LEU A 46 -20.49 -6.56 -42.72
C LEU A 46 -20.42 -7.02 -41.25
N PHE A 47 -20.26 -8.33 -41.03
CA PHE A 47 -20.07 -8.89 -39.69
C PHE A 47 -18.78 -8.37 -39.05
N GLU A 48 -17.65 -8.44 -39.76
CA GLU A 48 -16.35 -7.91 -39.34
C GLU A 48 -16.43 -6.41 -39.06
N HIS A 49 -17.05 -5.63 -39.95
CA HIS A 49 -17.24 -4.19 -39.74
C HIS A 49 -18.06 -3.90 -38.46
N ARG A 50 -19.16 -4.64 -38.23
CA ARG A 50 -19.96 -4.47 -37.01
C ARG A 50 -19.18 -4.89 -35.75
N ALA A 51 -18.39 -5.95 -35.82
CA ALA A 51 -17.54 -6.41 -34.72
C ALA A 51 -16.46 -5.38 -34.40
N SER A 52 -15.74 -4.88 -35.41
CA SER A 52 -14.72 -3.83 -35.29
C SER A 52 -15.31 -2.55 -34.70
N MET A 53 -16.48 -2.10 -35.18
CA MET A 53 -17.15 -0.93 -34.63
C MET A 53 -17.58 -1.11 -33.17
N ARG A 54 -17.94 -2.33 -32.75
CA ARG A 54 -18.25 -2.62 -31.33
C ARG A 54 -16.99 -2.56 -30.47
N LEU A 55 -15.89 -3.12 -30.95
CA LEU A 55 -14.61 -3.11 -30.24
C LEU A 55 -14.10 -1.67 -30.08
N HIS A 56 -14.05 -0.90 -31.17
CA HIS A 56 -13.65 0.50 -31.15
C HIS A 56 -14.48 1.35 -30.16
N LYS A 57 -15.80 1.12 -30.09
CA LYS A 57 -16.66 1.82 -29.13
C LYS A 57 -16.42 1.40 -27.68
N ARG A 58 -16.08 0.14 -27.42
CA ARG A 58 -15.71 -0.33 -26.08
C ARG A 58 -14.39 0.27 -25.63
N ASP A 59 -13.42 0.38 -26.54
CA ASP A 59 -12.14 1.03 -26.26
C ASP A 59 -12.35 2.53 -26.01
N MET A 60 -13.22 3.18 -26.78
CA MET A 60 -13.57 4.58 -26.57
C MET A 60 -14.26 4.80 -25.23
N ALA A 61 -15.19 3.92 -24.83
CA ALA A 61 -15.82 3.97 -23.50
C ALA A 61 -14.78 3.80 -22.37
N LEU A 62 -13.78 2.93 -22.54
CA LEU A 62 -12.68 2.76 -21.60
C LEU A 62 -11.82 4.03 -21.48
N HIS A 63 -11.44 4.64 -22.61
CA HIS A 63 -10.68 5.91 -22.58
C HIS A 63 -11.46 7.06 -21.95
N ILE A 64 -12.79 7.11 -22.14
CA ILE A 64 -13.65 8.08 -21.46
C ILE A 64 -13.66 7.81 -19.95
N ALA A 65 -13.71 6.56 -19.52
CA ALA A 65 -13.58 6.20 -18.11
C ALA A 65 -12.22 6.61 -17.53
N GLU A 66 -11.12 6.38 -18.25
CA GLU A 66 -9.76 6.81 -17.87
C GLU A 66 -9.65 8.33 -17.76
N ALA A 67 -10.33 9.06 -18.65
CA ALA A 67 -10.39 10.51 -18.57
C ALA A 67 -11.07 10.97 -17.27
N GLY A 68 -12.14 10.30 -16.83
CA GLY A 68 -12.77 10.57 -15.54
C GLY A 68 -11.85 10.33 -14.34
N ILE A 69 -11.06 9.25 -14.36
CA ILE A 69 -10.04 9.00 -13.32
C ILE A 69 -8.99 10.12 -13.30
N ASN A 70 -8.47 10.50 -14.46
CA ASN A 70 -7.45 11.55 -14.55
C ASN A 70 -7.98 12.92 -14.13
N TYR A 71 -9.23 13.23 -14.48
CA TYR A 71 -9.92 14.43 -14.03
C TYR A 71 -10.01 14.46 -12.50
N TYR A 72 -10.51 13.38 -11.88
CA TYR A 72 -10.69 13.36 -10.44
C TYR A 72 -9.36 13.32 -9.67
N LYS A 73 -8.33 12.67 -10.23
CA LYS A 73 -6.96 12.76 -9.72
C LYS A 73 -6.47 14.21 -9.73
N TRP A 74 -6.70 14.95 -10.81
CA TRP A 74 -6.37 16.38 -10.88
C TRP A 74 -7.18 17.19 -9.85
N HIS A 75 -8.46 16.87 -9.67
CA HIS A 75 -9.34 17.52 -8.70
C HIS A 75 -8.83 17.37 -7.27
N LEU A 76 -8.58 16.13 -6.83
CA LEU A 76 -8.02 15.83 -5.50
C LEU A 76 -6.62 16.42 -5.28
N ALA A 77 -5.82 16.56 -6.34
CA ALA A 77 -4.52 17.23 -6.25
C ALA A 77 -4.64 18.74 -5.98
N HIS A 78 -5.76 19.38 -6.31
CA HIS A 78 -6.01 20.80 -6.04
C HIS A 78 -6.87 21.03 -4.80
N ASN A 79 -7.75 20.09 -4.47
CA ASN A 79 -8.63 20.15 -3.30
C ASN A 79 -8.72 18.75 -2.65
N GLN A 80 -7.88 18.53 -1.64
CA GLN A 80 -7.60 17.18 -1.11
C GLN A 80 -8.76 16.54 -0.33
N GLU A 81 -9.69 17.37 0.18
CA GLU A 81 -10.83 16.96 1.01
C GLU A 81 -12.17 17.01 0.27
N ASP A 82 -12.16 17.37 -1.01
CA ASP A 82 -13.39 17.50 -1.80
C ASP A 82 -13.76 16.19 -2.48
N TYR A 83 -14.42 15.33 -1.70
CA TYR A 83 -14.94 14.05 -2.16
C TYR A 83 -16.26 14.18 -2.94
N TRP A 84 -16.78 15.40 -3.09
CA TRP A 84 -18.08 15.68 -3.71
C TRP A 84 -17.99 16.47 -5.02
N ASP A 85 -16.84 16.48 -5.67
CA ASP A 85 -16.66 17.09 -6.99
C ASP A 85 -17.09 18.58 -7.04
N GLY A 86 -16.88 19.30 -5.93
CA GLY A 86 -17.23 20.72 -5.79
C GLY A 86 -18.73 21.01 -5.57
N THR A 87 -19.56 19.99 -5.36
CA THR A 87 -21.02 20.16 -5.13
C THR A 87 -21.38 20.44 -3.67
N GLY A 88 -20.45 20.25 -2.72
CA GLY A 88 -20.65 20.63 -1.32
C GLY A 88 -21.47 19.64 -0.50
N GLY A 89 -21.30 18.33 -0.72
CA GLY A 89 -21.88 17.27 0.11
C GLY A 89 -23.03 16.49 -0.51
N ASP A 90 -23.33 16.68 -1.80
CA ASP A 90 -24.32 15.87 -2.50
C ASP A 90 -23.68 14.55 -2.94
N ASP A 91 -24.19 13.41 -2.46
CA ASP A 91 -23.71 12.09 -2.87
C ASP A 91 -23.91 11.91 -4.38
N GLY A 92 -22.86 11.45 -5.06
CA GLY A 92 -22.83 11.19 -6.50
C GLY A 92 -23.89 10.16 -6.98
N PRO A 93 -23.89 9.81 -8.27
CA PRO A 93 -22.76 9.94 -9.17
C PRO A 93 -22.65 11.29 -9.89
N TYR A 94 -21.41 11.75 -10.09
CA TYR A 94 -21.10 13.01 -10.80
C TYR A 94 -20.88 12.74 -12.29
N ILE A 95 -21.72 13.33 -13.13
CA ILE A 95 -21.71 13.10 -14.59
C ILE A 95 -21.06 14.28 -15.30
N HIS A 96 -20.07 13.99 -16.14
CA HIS A 96 -19.34 14.96 -16.93
C HIS A 96 -19.39 14.63 -18.42
N GLU A 97 -19.36 15.66 -19.25
CA GLU A 97 -19.28 15.54 -20.70
C GLU A 97 -17.83 15.34 -21.16
N TYR A 98 -17.61 14.43 -22.10
CA TYR A 98 -16.30 14.23 -22.73
C TYR A 98 -16.31 14.74 -24.17
N TYR A 99 -15.39 15.66 -24.47
CA TYR A 99 -15.32 16.36 -25.74
C TYR A 99 -14.20 15.84 -26.63
N ASP A 100 -14.42 15.88 -27.95
CA ASP A 100 -13.35 15.72 -28.93
C ASP A 100 -12.50 17.00 -29.07
N LYS A 101 -11.44 16.92 -29.87
CA LYS A 101 -10.54 18.05 -30.17
C LYS A 101 -11.24 19.26 -30.80
N ASP A 102 -12.43 19.07 -31.37
CA ASP A 102 -13.21 20.09 -32.07
C ASP A 102 -14.33 20.65 -31.17
N GLY A 103 -14.44 20.19 -29.92
CA GLY A 103 -15.40 20.64 -28.92
C GLY A 103 -16.76 19.94 -28.97
N ASN A 104 -16.91 18.85 -29.71
CA ASN A 104 -18.16 18.09 -29.74
C ASN A 104 -18.20 17.04 -28.64
N VAL A 105 -19.37 16.85 -28.02
CA VAL A 105 -19.58 15.80 -27.01
C VAL A 105 -19.62 14.42 -27.69
N ILE A 106 -18.68 13.55 -27.34
CA ILE A 106 -18.56 12.19 -27.88
C ILE A 106 -18.93 11.11 -26.86
N GLY A 107 -19.03 11.48 -25.59
CA GLY A 107 -19.46 10.58 -24.51
C GLY A 107 -19.56 11.26 -23.17
N TYR A 108 -19.76 10.46 -22.14
CA TYR A 108 -19.91 10.90 -20.76
C TYR A 108 -19.16 9.93 -19.86
N PHE A 109 -18.66 10.45 -18.74
CA PHE A 109 -18.20 9.64 -17.63
C PHE A 109 -18.99 10.00 -16.36
N SER A 110 -19.16 9.00 -15.51
CA SER A 110 -19.86 9.08 -14.24
C SER A 110 -18.89 8.67 -13.14
N LEU A 111 -18.74 9.51 -12.12
CA LEU A 111 -17.84 9.26 -11.00
C LEU A 111 -18.63 8.88 -9.75
N GLU A 112 -18.22 7.79 -9.12
CA GLU A 112 -18.61 7.42 -7.76
C GLU A 112 -17.36 7.43 -6.89
N ILE A 113 -17.44 8.11 -5.75
CA ILE A 113 -16.31 8.30 -4.85
C ILE A 113 -16.67 7.72 -3.49
N GLU A 114 -15.80 6.84 -3.00
CA GLU A 114 -15.86 6.37 -1.62
C GLU A 114 -14.81 7.14 -0.82
N GLU A 115 -15.31 7.88 0.17
CA GLU A 115 -14.50 8.62 1.12
C GLU A 115 -13.54 7.68 1.87
N PRO A 116 -12.33 8.15 2.23
CA PRO A 116 -11.41 7.34 3.01
C PRO A 116 -11.97 7.10 4.42
N LEU A 117 -11.61 5.95 5.01
CA LEU A 117 -11.89 5.69 6.42
C LEU A 117 -11.21 6.76 7.29
N SER A 118 -11.77 7.04 8.48
CA SER A 118 -11.17 8.00 9.41
C SER A 118 -9.70 7.67 9.68
N GLY A 119 -8.81 8.63 9.38
CA GLY A 119 -7.35 8.49 9.49
C GLY A 119 -6.65 7.85 8.28
N ALA A 120 -7.37 7.43 7.25
CA ALA A 120 -6.79 7.01 5.98
C ALA A 120 -6.82 8.17 4.96
N HIS A 121 -5.95 8.10 3.95
CA HIS A 121 -5.91 9.07 2.85
C HIS A 121 -6.16 8.43 1.47
N VAL A 122 -6.59 7.16 1.45
CA VAL A 122 -6.84 6.43 0.21
C VAL A 122 -8.32 6.52 -0.15
N VAL A 123 -8.57 7.22 -1.26
CA VAL A 123 -9.89 7.43 -1.86
C VAL A 123 -10.10 6.37 -2.94
N ILE A 124 -11.28 5.75 -2.97
CA ILE A 124 -11.66 4.85 -4.06
C ILE A 124 -12.50 5.64 -5.04
N VAL A 125 -12.05 5.69 -6.29
CA VAL A 125 -12.73 6.38 -7.38
C VAL A 125 -13.15 5.35 -8.41
N ARG A 126 -14.46 5.25 -8.65
CA ARG A 126 -15.02 4.48 -9.76
C ARG A 126 -15.47 5.42 -10.87
N SER A 127 -14.91 5.25 -12.06
CA SER A 127 -15.29 6.01 -13.25
C SER A 127 -15.95 5.08 -14.26
N THR A 128 -17.23 5.33 -14.55
CA THR A 128 -17.99 4.61 -15.56
C THR A 128 -18.13 5.47 -16.81
N GLY A 129 -17.53 5.06 -17.93
CA GLY A 129 -17.55 5.77 -19.21
C GLY A 129 -18.47 5.13 -20.24
N TRP A 130 -19.15 5.94 -21.04
CA TRP A 130 -19.92 5.50 -22.22
C TRP A 130 -19.92 6.55 -23.33
N THR A 131 -20.28 6.11 -24.54
CA THR A 131 -20.31 6.96 -25.74
C THR A 131 -21.73 7.43 -26.05
N THR A 132 -21.90 8.60 -26.66
CA THR A 132 -23.23 9.11 -27.08
C THR A 132 -23.91 8.17 -28.08
N VAL A 133 -23.12 7.51 -28.92
CA VAL A 133 -23.59 6.61 -29.99
C VAL A 133 -24.03 5.25 -29.45
N GLN A 134 -23.52 4.83 -28.29
CA GLN A 134 -23.88 3.55 -27.67
C GLN A 134 -23.87 3.66 -26.13
N PRO A 135 -24.91 4.26 -25.54
CA PRO A 135 -24.96 4.49 -24.09
C PRO A 135 -25.04 3.20 -23.27
N SER A 136 -25.55 2.11 -23.85
CA SER A 136 -25.69 0.82 -23.16
C SER A 136 -24.41 0.00 -23.06
N SER A 137 -23.30 0.46 -23.64
CA SER A 137 -22.00 -0.21 -23.56
C SER A 137 -21.07 0.62 -22.68
N THR A 138 -21.23 0.45 -21.38
CA THR A 138 -20.42 1.10 -20.35
C THR A 138 -19.12 0.33 -20.10
N ARG A 139 -18.11 1.03 -19.61
CA ARG A 139 -16.88 0.47 -19.04
C ARG A 139 -16.61 1.15 -17.72
N THR A 140 -16.28 0.38 -16.68
CA THR A 140 -16.03 0.91 -15.34
C THR A 140 -14.61 0.61 -14.93
N LEU A 141 -13.91 1.65 -14.52
CA LEU A 141 -12.59 1.58 -13.91
C LEU A 141 -12.71 1.90 -12.43
N GLN A 142 -12.08 1.09 -11.60
CA GLN A 142 -11.89 1.39 -10.19
C GLN A 142 -10.41 1.68 -9.96
N VAL A 143 -10.15 2.80 -9.30
CA VAL A 143 -8.80 3.23 -8.96
C VAL A 143 -8.75 3.62 -7.49
N ARG A 144 -7.65 3.28 -6.85
CA ARG A 144 -7.31 3.78 -5.52
C ARG A 144 -6.34 4.94 -5.69
N LEU A 145 -6.76 6.12 -5.29
CA LEU A 145 -5.94 7.32 -5.28
C LEU A 145 -5.57 7.62 -3.83
N GLY A 146 -4.29 7.84 -3.58
CA GLY A 146 -3.83 8.25 -2.27
C GLY A 146 -2.44 8.82 -2.37
N PHE A 147 -1.98 9.40 -1.28
CA PHE A 147 -0.59 9.80 -1.17
C PHE A 147 0.29 8.54 -1.05
N PRO A 148 1.36 8.40 -1.86
CA PRO A 148 2.30 7.33 -1.65
C PRO A 148 2.88 7.50 -0.25
N SER A 149 2.70 6.47 0.56
CA SER A 149 3.15 6.48 1.94
C SER A 149 4.62 6.06 1.98
N LEU A 150 5.40 6.68 2.87
CA LEU A 150 6.74 6.19 3.19
C LEU A 150 6.72 4.79 3.80
N THR A 151 5.53 4.32 4.20
CA THR A 151 5.34 2.94 4.60
C THR A 151 5.52 1.94 3.45
N ASP A 152 5.63 2.32 2.16
CA ASP A 152 5.94 1.38 1.04
C ASP A 152 7.31 0.67 1.14
N TYR A 153 8.03 0.89 2.25
CA TYR A 153 9.33 0.30 2.55
C TYR A 153 9.27 -0.46 3.89
N ALA A 154 9.96 -1.60 3.93
CA ALA A 154 10.26 -2.28 5.19
C ALA A 154 11.20 -1.43 6.07
N PHE A 155 12.11 -0.70 5.41
CA PHE A 155 13.08 0.20 6.05
C PHE A 155 13.30 1.47 5.25
N VAL A 156 13.29 2.62 5.92
CA VAL A 156 13.78 3.90 5.39
C VAL A 156 14.64 4.59 6.44
N GLU A 157 15.92 4.83 6.16
CA GLU A 157 16.80 5.54 7.09
C GLU A 157 17.55 6.72 6.44
N GLN A 158 17.69 7.83 7.19
CA GLN A 158 18.51 8.98 6.77
C GLN A 158 20.03 8.76 7.03
N SER A 159 20.41 7.59 7.55
CA SER A 159 21.76 7.27 7.97
C SER A 159 22.27 5.94 7.38
N ASN A 160 23.48 5.50 7.74
CA ASN A 160 24.01 4.22 7.30
C ASN A 160 23.31 3.05 7.99
N MET A 161 23.08 1.98 7.23
CA MET A 161 22.44 0.75 7.70
C MET A 161 23.40 -0.44 7.67
N SER A 162 23.19 -1.40 8.57
CA SER A 162 23.91 -2.68 8.53
C SER A 162 22.98 -3.86 8.82
N PHE A 163 23.09 -4.90 8.00
CA PHE A 163 22.34 -6.14 8.09
C PHE A 163 23.30 -7.30 8.26
N SER A 164 22.98 -8.20 9.19
CA SER A 164 23.81 -9.37 9.50
C SER A 164 23.45 -10.58 8.62
N PRO A 165 24.31 -11.62 8.53
CA PRO A 165 23.99 -12.88 7.87
C PRO A 165 22.77 -13.64 8.40
N THR A 166 22.35 -13.32 9.62
CA THR A 166 21.15 -13.90 10.26
C THR A 166 19.93 -12.98 10.13
N THR A 167 19.99 -12.01 9.22
CA THR A 167 18.88 -11.10 8.90
C THR A 167 18.20 -11.49 7.59
N GLN A 168 16.87 -11.56 7.60
CA GLN A 168 16.03 -11.72 6.42
C GLN A 168 15.13 -10.48 6.27
N VAL A 169 15.00 -9.98 5.06
CA VAL A 169 14.17 -8.81 4.75
C VAL A 169 13.26 -9.13 3.57
N HIS A 170 11.95 -8.92 3.76
CA HIS A 170 10.92 -9.11 2.76
C HIS A 170 10.24 -7.76 2.51
N GLY A 171 10.69 -7.01 1.51
CA GLY A 171 10.20 -5.66 1.23
C GLY A 171 11.32 -4.67 0.90
N LYS A 172 10.96 -3.50 0.37
CA LYS A 172 11.93 -2.50 -0.10
C LYS A 172 12.71 -1.92 1.07
N VAL A 173 14.01 -1.71 0.88
CA VAL A 173 14.91 -1.04 1.83
C VAL A 173 15.46 0.20 1.15
N HIS A 174 15.45 1.34 1.85
CA HIS A 174 16.08 2.56 1.38
C HIS A 174 16.95 3.19 2.47
N SER A 175 18.16 3.61 2.11
CA SER A 175 19.02 4.44 2.95
C SER A 175 19.53 5.65 2.18
N ASN A 176 19.53 6.81 2.82
CA ASN A 176 20.26 7.97 2.29
C ASN A 176 21.77 7.88 2.52
N GLY A 177 22.20 6.95 3.39
CA GLY A 177 23.59 6.61 3.65
C GLY A 177 24.02 5.34 2.92
N PHE A 178 25.07 4.69 3.44
CA PHE A 178 25.59 3.42 2.95
C PHE A 178 24.85 2.24 3.61
N ILE A 179 24.71 1.13 2.89
CA ILE A 179 24.10 -0.10 3.37
C ILE A 179 25.14 -1.24 3.34
N GLN A 180 25.54 -1.71 4.52
CA GLN A 180 26.22 -3.00 4.63
C GLN A 180 25.18 -4.12 4.67
N PHE A 181 24.97 -4.84 3.57
CA PHE A 181 23.98 -5.90 3.46
C PHE A 181 24.63 -7.30 3.46
N ASP A 182 24.71 -7.94 4.63
CA ASP A 182 25.18 -9.33 4.76
C ASP A 182 24.03 -10.36 4.85
N GLY A 183 22.76 -9.92 4.81
CA GLY A 183 21.57 -10.77 4.97
C GLY A 183 20.98 -11.34 3.67
N VAL A 184 19.70 -11.74 3.73
CA VAL A 184 18.91 -12.20 2.57
C VAL A 184 17.73 -11.26 2.32
N THR A 185 17.50 -10.91 1.05
CA THR A 185 16.34 -10.12 0.60
C THR A 185 15.61 -10.80 -0.56
N ASP A 186 14.35 -10.45 -0.78
CA ASP A 186 13.59 -10.76 -1.99
C ASP A 186 13.08 -9.49 -2.73
N SER A 187 13.55 -8.32 -2.31
CA SER A 187 13.14 -7.03 -2.84
C SER A 187 14.29 -6.02 -2.88
N TRP A 188 14.02 -4.86 -3.47
CA TRP A 188 15.01 -3.81 -3.74
C TRP A 188 15.69 -3.30 -2.47
N VAL A 189 17.01 -3.16 -2.55
CA VAL A 189 17.86 -2.53 -1.54
C VAL A 189 18.51 -1.32 -2.20
N ASP A 190 18.00 -0.15 -1.85
CA ASP A 190 18.31 1.12 -2.48
C ASP A 190 19.19 1.98 -1.57
N SER A 191 20.29 2.48 -2.11
CA SER A 191 21.13 3.47 -1.45
C SER A 191 21.19 4.75 -2.27
N ALA A 192 21.16 5.91 -1.60
CA ALA A 192 21.40 7.20 -2.25
C ALA A 192 22.89 7.47 -2.53
N GLN A 193 23.79 6.71 -1.89
CA GLN A 193 25.24 6.84 -2.08
C GLN A 193 25.74 6.05 -3.29
N PRO A 194 26.81 6.52 -3.96
CA PRO A 194 27.50 5.78 -5.02
C PRO A 194 28.27 4.59 -4.45
N ASN A 195 28.13 3.39 -5.04
CA ASN A 195 28.57 2.11 -4.47
C ASN A 195 28.10 1.96 -3.00
N GLY A 196 26.85 2.32 -2.79
CA GLY A 196 26.27 2.49 -1.47
C GLY A 196 25.89 1.19 -0.81
N VAL A 197 25.50 0.18 -1.58
CA VAL A 197 25.19 -1.16 -1.09
C VAL A 197 26.39 -2.10 -1.28
N TYR A 198 26.87 -2.68 -0.17
CA TYR A 198 27.98 -3.63 -0.17
C TYR A 198 27.79 -4.71 0.90
N GLY A 199 28.44 -5.86 0.77
CA GLY A 199 28.38 -6.93 1.76
C GLY A 199 28.49 -8.31 1.13
N ASN A 200 28.29 -9.34 1.95
CA ASN A 200 28.33 -10.75 1.56
C ASN A 200 26.93 -11.37 1.41
N GLY A 201 25.88 -10.57 1.59
CA GLY A 201 24.49 -10.99 1.48
C GLY A 201 24.01 -11.07 0.04
N GLY A 202 22.70 -11.21 -0.16
CA GLY A 202 22.11 -11.16 -1.48
C GLY A 202 20.61 -11.49 -1.50
N PRO A 203 20.02 -11.71 -2.70
CA PRO A 203 20.64 -11.60 -4.03
C PRO A 203 21.08 -10.16 -4.37
N THR A 204 22.26 -10.01 -4.99
CA THR A 204 22.80 -8.70 -5.36
C THR A 204 22.09 -8.05 -6.55
N GLU A 205 21.26 -8.80 -7.28
CA GLU A 205 20.42 -8.29 -8.38
C GLU A 205 19.39 -7.27 -7.92
N PHE A 206 19.05 -7.28 -6.62
CA PHE A 206 18.15 -6.30 -6.01
C PHE A 206 18.87 -5.06 -5.48
N TRP A 207 20.20 -4.98 -5.59
CA TRP A 207 20.97 -3.86 -5.04
C TRP A 207 21.06 -2.73 -6.06
N ARG A 208 20.69 -1.53 -5.65
CA ARG A 208 20.76 -0.32 -6.48
C ARG A 208 21.40 0.81 -5.70
N ASP A 209 22.32 1.50 -6.37
CA ASP A 209 23.05 2.64 -5.86
C ASP A 209 22.60 3.92 -6.56
N GLU A 210 23.00 5.07 -6.01
CA GLU A 210 22.74 6.40 -6.59
C GLU A 210 21.24 6.69 -6.79
N MET A 211 20.38 6.10 -5.96
CA MET A 211 18.94 6.36 -5.97
C MET A 211 18.65 7.76 -5.38
N PRO A 212 17.56 8.44 -5.79
CA PRO A 212 17.21 9.73 -5.21
C PRO A 212 17.06 9.64 -3.68
N PRO A 213 17.68 10.54 -2.90
CA PRO A 213 17.52 10.54 -1.45
C PRO A 213 16.07 10.84 -1.07
N LYS A 214 15.60 10.23 0.01
CA LYS A 214 14.28 10.50 0.60
C LYS A 214 14.36 11.73 1.48
N ASP A 215 13.38 12.62 1.39
CA ASP A 215 13.33 13.82 2.24
C ASP A 215 12.68 13.48 3.58
N PHE A 216 13.46 13.54 4.66
CA PHE A 216 12.96 13.33 6.01
C PHE A 216 12.38 14.58 6.66
N TYR A 217 12.65 15.78 6.16
CA TYR A 217 12.15 17.01 6.76
C TYR A 217 10.67 17.26 6.42
N GLY A 218 10.21 16.80 5.25
CA GLY A 218 8.78 16.77 4.91
C GLY A 218 7.94 15.81 5.77
N ILE A 219 8.57 14.90 6.53
CA ILE A 219 7.93 13.95 7.46
C ILE A 219 7.68 14.61 8.83
N THR A 220 8.41 15.67 9.15
CA THR A 220 8.45 16.28 10.50
C THR A 220 7.29 17.23 10.81
N SER A 221 6.35 17.47 9.88
CA SER A 221 5.25 18.42 10.09
C SER A 221 4.07 17.92 10.95
N ASP A 222 4.04 16.64 11.33
CA ASP A 222 2.77 15.95 11.69
C ASP A 222 2.55 15.66 13.19
N LEU A 223 3.51 15.92 14.10
CA LEU A 223 3.23 15.67 15.54
C LEU A 223 2.23 16.70 16.12
N GLU A 224 2.22 17.93 15.61
CA GLU A 224 1.24 18.96 15.98
C GLU A 224 -0.15 18.58 15.42
N ASP A 225 -0.21 18.06 14.20
CA ASP A 225 -1.44 17.56 13.58
C ASP A 225 -1.99 16.33 14.33
N ILE A 226 -1.11 15.40 14.75
CA ILE A 226 -1.47 14.27 15.62
C ILE A 226 -1.99 14.76 16.99
N GLU A 227 -1.40 15.80 17.58
CA GLU A 227 -1.90 16.40 18.81
C GLU A 227 -3.31 16.99 18.61
N GLU A 228 -3.53 17.75 17.53
CA GLU A 228 -4.84 18.32 17.20
C GLU A 228 -5.89 17.24 16.96
N LEU A 229 -5.55 16.16 16.27
CA LEU A 229 -6.42 14.99 16.09
C LEU A 229 -6.71 14.29 17.43
N ALA A 230 -5.73 14.20 18.32
CA ALA A 230 -5.94 13.64 19.65
C ALA A 230 -6.90 14.48 20.49
N ASP A 231 -6.82 15.81 20.41
CA ASP A 231 -7.76 16.74 21.03
C ASP A 231 -9.15 16.68 20.41
N ASN A 232 -9.22 16.44 19.10
CA ASN A 232 -10.46 16.38 18.32
C ASN A 232 -10.97 14.93 18.12
N GLY A 233 -11.30 14.27 19.23
CA GLY A 233 -11.97 12.95 19.21
C GLY A 233 -11.05 11.75 19.46
N GLY A 234 -9.77 12.00 19.71
CA GLY A 234 -8.79 11.00 20.13
C GLY A 234 -8.58 10.96 21.63
N ILE A 235 -7.40 10.52 22.05
CA ILE A 235 -6.97 10.52 23.45
C ILE A 235 -5.67 11.30 23.58
N HIS A 236 -5.75 12.50 24.15
CA HIS A 236 -4.58 13.27 24.56
C HIS A 236 -4.21 12.93 26.03
N LEU A 237 -3.01 12.38 26.23
CA LEU A 237 -2.41 12.13 27.52
C LEU A 237 -1.38 13.20 27.87
N ASN A 238 -1.81 14.20 28.65
CA ASN A 238 -0.93 15.19 29.24
C ASN A 238 0.15 14.55 30.14
N SER A 239 1.18 15.33 30.48
CA SER A 239 2.25 14.90 31.39
C SER A 239 1.75 14.10 32.60
N SER A 240 2.34 12.92 32.78
CA SER A 240 2.10 11.98 33.88
C SER A 240 2.58 12.51 35.24
N GLY A 241 3.42 13.56 35.24
CA GLY A 241 4.17 14.04 36.40
C GLY A 241 5.20 13.04 36.94
N LYS A 242 5.51 11.99 36.15
CA LYS A 242 6.42 10.88 36.46
C LYS A 242 7.22 10.49 35.21
N GLU A 243 7.30 9.20 34.91
CA GLU A 243 8.14 8.65 33.85
C GLU A 243 7.42 8.55 32.50
N GLY A 244 6.08 8.55 32.52
CA GLY A 244 5.21 8.40 31.36
C GLY A 244 4.06 7.41 31.55
N TYR A 245 3.58 6.86 30.44
CA TYR A 245 2.43 5.95 30.40
C TYR A 245 2.78 4.61 29.79
N HIS A 246 2.11 3.54 30.21
CA HIS A 246 2.23 2.24 29.58
C HIS A 246 0.85 1.80 29.09
N LEU A 247 0.75 1.50 27.80
CA LEU A 247 -0.46 1.15 27.08
C LEU A 247 -0.40 -0.33 26.68
N VAL A 248 -1.27 -1.14 27.28
CA VAL A 248 -1.33 -2.59 27.02
C VAL A 248 -2.58 -2.89 26.19
N PHE A 249 -2.41 -3.14 24.90
CA PHE A 249 -3.50 -3.42 23.97
C PHE A 249 -4.08 -4.83 24.14
N LYS A 250 -5.38 -4.95 23.90
CA LYS A 250 -6.14 -6.19 24.03
C LYS A 250 -6.92 -6.48 22.75
N ASN A 251 -7.11 -7.78 22.50
CA ASN A 251 -7.83 -8.32 21.35
C ASN A 251 -9.33 -7.94 21.24
N ASN A 252 -9.86 -7.15 22.17
CA ASN A 252 -11.25 -6.70 22.20
C ASN A 252 -11.41 -5.22 21.80
N GLY A 253 -10.38 -4.60 21.19
CA GLY A 253 -10.40 -3.19 20.79
C GLY A 253 -10.25 -2.20 21.95
N THR A 254 -9.68 -2.64 23.07
CA THR A 254 -9.41 -1.81 24.25
C THR A 254 -7.95 -1.90 24.65
N PHE A 255 -7.49 -0.98 25.49
CA PHE A 255 -6.17 -1.03 26.10
C PHE A 255 -6.24 -0.67 27.58
N ASP A 256 -5.34 -1.27 28.38
CA ASP A 256 -5.11 -0.85 29.76
C ASP A 256 -4.07 0.27 29.79
N ARG A 257 -4.40 1.36 30.47
CA ARG A 257 -3.47 2.47 30.69
C ARG A 257 -2.90 2.38 32.09
N TYR A 258 -1.58 2.34 32.18
CA TYR A 258 -0.83 2.46 33.42
C TYR A 258 -0.06 3.77 33.45
N ARG A 259 0.10 4.35 34.64
CA ARG A 259 1.07 5.42 34.89
C ARG A 259 2.37 4.78 35.37
N VAL A 260 3.47 5.03 34.67
CA VAL A 260 4.80 4.54 35.05
C VAL A 260 5.39 5.47 36.11
N ARG A 261 5.79 4.90 37.24
CA ARG A 261 6.28 5.65 38.41
C ARG A 261 7.80 5.66 38.52
N THR A 262 8.45 4.58 38.12
CA THR A 262 9.91 4.42 38.18
C THR A 262 10.37 3.52 37.04
N ARG A 263 11.62 3.71 36.60
CA ARG A 263 12.29 2.85 35.62
C ARG A 263 13.31 1.93 36.26
N SER A 264 13.60 0.82 35.59
CA SER A 264 14.69 -0.08 35.90
C SER A 264 15.85 0.18 34.96
N CYS A 265 17.06 0.22 35.50
CA CYS A 265 18.27 0.53 34.74
C CYS A 265 19.17 -0.70 34.56
N TYR A 266 19.80 -0.81 33.40
CA TYR A 266 20.71 -1.89 33.06
C TYR A 266 21.96 -1.38 32.37
N ASN A 267 23.06 -2.12 32.57
CA ASN A 267 24.36 -1.81 31.99
C ASN A 267 24.33 -2.00 30.46
N GLY A 268 24.77 -0.97 29.75
CA GLY A 268 24.95 -0.95 28.30
C GLY A 268 26.37 -1.36 27.89
N GLN A 269 26.99 -0.61 26.99
CA GLN A 269 28.39 -0.83 26.59
C GLN A 269 29.36 -0.35 27.67
N GLY A 270 30.37 -1.16 28.01
CA GLY A 270 31.32 -0.84 29.09
C GLY A 270 32.00 -2.05 29.69
N PHE A 271 32.55 -1.88 30.89
CA PHE A 271 33.24 -2.93 31.63
C PHE A 271 33.14 -2.75 33.15
N TYR A 272 33.38 -3.85 33.90
CA TYR A 272 33.45 -3.80 35.36
C TYR A 272 34.84 -3.39 35.83
N LEU A 273 34.89 -2.38 36.71
CA LEU A 273 36.07 -2.07 37.52
C LEU A 273 35.77 -2.48 38.97
N TRP A 274 36.28 -3.66 39.36
CA TRP A 274 35.95 -4.35 40.61
C TRP A 274 34.45 -4.69 40.71
N ILE A 275 33.67 -3.88 41.43
CA ILE A 275 32.22 -4.08 41.64
C ILE A 275 31.37 -3.02 40.93
N TRP A 276 32.00 -2.01 40.33
CA TRP A 276 31.30 -0.88 39.70
C TRP A 276 31.32 -1.00 38.19
N TRP A 277 30.20 -0.68 37.55
CA TRP A 277 30.11 -0.57 36.11
C TRP A 277 30.66 0.77 35.64
N ILE A 278 31.57 0.74 34.65
CA ILE A 278 32.04 1.93 33.95
C ILE A 278 31.62 1.80 32.49
N GLY A 279 30.66 2.62 32.10
CA GLY A 279 30.10 2.62 30.76
C GLY A 279 28.68 3.18 30.75
N GLU A 280 27.98 2.85 29.69
CA GLU A 280 26.59 3.28 29.46
C GLU A 280 25.64 2.56 30.41
N THR A 281 24.54 3.22 30.77
CA THR A 281 23.45 2.67 31.55
C THR A 281 22.15 3.13 30.95
N HIS A 282 21.29 2.18 30.58
CA HIS A 282 20.00 2.44 29.96
C HIS A 282 18.88 2.19 30.97
N CYS A 283 18.00 3.18 31.14
CA CYS A 283 16.87 3.12 32.06
C CYS A 283 15.56 3.12 31.26
N TYR A 284 15.33 2.07 30.47
CA TYR A 284 14.19 1.98 29.56
C TYR A 284 13.12 1.00 30.02
N ASP A 285 13.43 0.08 30.94
CA ASP A 285 12.47 -0.90 31.43
C ASP A 285 11.56 -0.31 32.50
N ILE A 286 10.30 -0.77 32.54
CA ILE A 286 9.36 -0.39 33.59
C ILE A 286 9.85 -0.95 34.93
N GLY A 287 9.95 -0.11 35.96
CA GLY A 287 10.22 -0.52 37.33
C GLY A 287 8.94 -0.73 38.13
N THR A 288 8.17 0.34 38.32
CA THR A 288 6.86 0.29 38.98
C THR A 288 5.83 1.08 38.20
N GLN A 289 4.59 0.61 38.20
CA GLN A 289 3.48 1.22 37.48
C GLN A 289 2.17 1.09 38.26
N GLN A 290 1.20 1.94 37.93
CA GLN A 290 -0.12 1.95 38.55
C GLN A 290 -1.21 1.98 37.48
N LEU A 291 -2.11 0.99 37.49
CA LEU A 291 -3.27 0.96 36.60
C LEU A 291 -4.14 2.20 36.80
N GLN A 292 -4.46 2.89 35.70
CA GLN A 292 -5.40 4.00 35.67
C GLN A 292 -6.79 3.54 35.23
N GLY A 293 -6.87 2.50 34.40
CA GLY A 293 -8.13 1.94 33.93
C GLY A 293 -7.97 1.23 32.57
N ASN A 294 -9.09 0.74 32.05
CA ASN A 294 -9.23 0.19 30.71
C ASN A 294 -10.01 1.18 29.85
N PHE A 295 -9.54 1.43 28.63
CA PHE A 295 -10.08 2.42 27.71
C PHE A 295 -10.28 1.78 26.33
N ALA A 296 -11.33 2.17 25.61
CA ALA A 296 -11.49 1.77 24.21
C ALA A 296 -10.48 2.52 23.34
N ILE A 297 -10.05 1.89 22.24
CA ILE A 297 -9.34 2.62 21.17
C ILE A 297 -10.29 3.71 20.64
N PRO A 298 -9.84 4.97 20.52
CA PRO A 298 -10.71 6.06 20.06
C PRO A 298 -11.15 5.83 18.61
N SER A 299 -12.32 6.35 18.23
CA SER A 299 -12.89 6.12 16.90
C SER A 299 -12.08 6.74 15.76
N ASN A 300 -11.38 7.85 16.02
CA ASN A 300 -10.43 8.43 15.07
C ASN A 300 -9.06 7.73 15.10
N GLY A 301 -8.85 6.80 16.02
CA GLY A 301 -7.63 6.01 16.15
C GLY A 301 -6.40 6.76 16.66
N VAL A 302 -6.50 8.00 17.16
CA VAL A 302 -5.30 8.78 17.54
C VAL A 302 -5.14 8.86 19.06
N ILE A 303 -3.94 8.54 19.53
CA ILE A 303 -3.50 8.72 20.92
C ILE A 303 -2.22 9.55 20.90
N PHE A 304 -2.25 10.73 21.52
CA PHE A 304 -1.06 11.57 21.69
C PHE A 304 -0.61 11.57 23.15
N VAL A 305 0.69 11.50 23.37
CA VAL A 305 1.29 11.39 24.71
C VAL A 305 2.41 12.41 24.85
N GLU A 306 2.24 13.35 25.78
CA GLU A 306 3.25 14.38 26.07
C GLU A 306 4.46 13.86 26.88
N ASP A 307 4.55 12.56 27.14
CA ASP A 307 5.61 11.91 27.92
C ASP A 307 6.05 10.64 27.18
N ASN A 308 7.10 9.98 27.67
CA ASN A 308 7.48 8.67 27.16
C ASN A 308 6.36 7.64 27.31
N VAL A 309 6.25 6.72 26.35
CA VAL A 309 5.19 5.73 26.34
C VAL A 309 5.75 4.33 26.12
N TRP A 310 5.26 3.38 26.91
CA TRP A 310 5.51 1.96 26.71
C TRP A 310 4.30 1.33 26.03
N VAL A 311 4.54 0.41 25.10
CA VAL A 311 3.49 -0.25 24.32
C VAL A 311 3.76 -1.75 24.21
N ASP A 312 2.73 -2.55 24.43
CA ASP A 312 2.68 -3.98 24.08
C ASP A 312 1.24 -4.49 24.02
N GLY A 313 1.05 -5.73 23.58
CA GLY A 313 -0.24 -6.41 23.55
C GLY A 313 -0.72 -6.78 22.14
N VAL A 314 -2.04 -6.91 22.01
CA VAL A 314 -2.70 -7.30 20.76
C VAL A 314 -3.61 -6.18 20.31
N VAL A 315 -3.33 -5.59 19.14
CA VAL A 315 -4.10 -4.50 18.54
C VAL A 315 -5.23 -5.08 17.70
N ASN A 316 -6.45 -4.64 17.97
CA ASN A 316 -7.66 -4.93 17.18
C ASN A 316 -8.32 -3.58 16.87
N GLY A 317 -8.24 -3.17 15.61
CA GLY A 317 -8.60 -1.85 15.10
C GLY A 317 -7.39 -1.02 14.65
N ARG A 318 -7.66 0.24 14.33
CA ARG A 318 -6.68 1.21 13.81
C ARG A 318 -6.26 2.16 14.91
N VAL A 319 -4.96 2.26 15.18
CA VAL A 319 -4.46 3.18 16.19
C VAL A 319 -3.11 3.78 15.82
N THR A 320 -2.89 5.05 16.12
CA THR A 320 -1.59 5.73 16.05
C THR A 320 -1.27 6.32 17.40
N ILE A 321 -0.04 6.08 17.85
CA ILE A 321 0.51 6.67 19.07
C ILE A 321 1.58 7.68 18.67
N GLY A 322 1.29 8.95 18.91
CA GLY A 322 2.28 10.02 18.86
C GLY A 322 2.87 10.27 20.25
N ALA A 323 4.20 10.30 20.35
CA ALA A 323 4.91 10.69 21.57
C ALA A 323 5.80 11.90 21.27
N GLY A 324 5.49 13.03 21.90
CA GLY A 324 6.19 14.29 21.70
C GLY A 324 5.64 15.38 22.59
N ARG A 325 6.37 16.48 22.76
CA ARG A 325 5.92 17.66 23.51
C ARG A 325 6.41 18.94 22.83
N PHE A 326 5.57 19.97 22.89
CA PHE A 326 5.87 21.28 22.32
C PHE A 326 6.18 22.33 23.40
N PRO A 327 7.24 23.17 23.22
CA PRO A 327 8.25 23.10 22.15
C PRO A 327 9.15 21.86 22.28
N VAL A 328 9.63 21.36 21.12
CA VAL A 328 10.36 20.09 20.91
C VAL A 328 11.02 19.51 22.17
N SER A 329 10.52 18.34 22.58
CA SER A 329 11.14 17.48 23.58
C SER A 329 11.26 16.07 22.99
N TYR A 330 12.33 15.35 23.27
CA TYR A 330 12.60 14.07 22.58
C TYR A 330 11.90 12.92 23.32
N GLU A 331 10.56 12.95 23.43
CA GLU A 331 9.81 11.84 24.00
C GLU A 331 9.98 10.56 23.18
N GLU A 332 10.14 9.45 23.90
CA GLU A 332 10.49 8.14 23.34
C GLU A 332 9.30 7.18 23.44
N ILE A 333 9.24 6.24 22.48
CA ILE A 333 8.33 5.09 22.52
C ILE A 333 9.14 3.83 22.84
N TYR A 334 8.69 3.06 23.83
CA TYR A 334 9.30 1.80 24.23
C TYR A 334 8.37 0.62 23.91
N ILE A 335 8.85 -0.36 23.14
CA ILE A 335 8.07 -1.57 22.85
C ILE A 335 8.47 -2.64 23.88
N SER A 336 7.70 -2.75 24.97
CA SER A 336 8.04 -3.53 26.18
C SER A 336 7.78 -5.04 26.09
N GLY A 337 7.12 -5.48 25.03
CA GLY A 337 6.75 -6.89 24.83
C GLY A 337 6.31 -7.14 23.39
N ASN A 338 5.64 -8.27 23.16
CA ASN A 338 5.06 -8.53 21.84
C ASN A 338 3.98 -7.49 21.56
N LEU A 339 4.04 -6.89 20.38
CA LEU A 339 3.02 -5.98 19.86
C LEU A 339 2.54 -6.61 18.57
N THR A 340 1.31 -7.12 18.55
CA THR A 340 0.82 -7.95 17.42
C THR A 340 -0.54 -7.48 16.95
N TYR A 341 -0.84 -7.69 15.67
CA TYR A 341 -2.19 -7.53 15.16
C TYR A 341 -3.06 -8.72 15.54
N TYR A 342 -4.34 -8.46 15.81
CA TYR A 342 -5.31 -9.53 16.00
C TYR A 342 -5.52 -10.31 14.70
N GLU A 343 -5.63 -9.61 13.56
CA GLU A 343 -5.70 -10.18 12.22
C GLU A 343 -4.74 -9.50 11.23
N LYS A 344 -3.67 -10.21 10.82
CA LYS A 344 -2.73 -9.72 9.81
C LYS A 344 -3.37 -9.61 8.42
N GLY A 345 -3.14 -8.49 7.75
CA GLY A 345 -3.70 -8.22 6.42
C GLY A 345 -5.19 -7.84 6.43
N SER A 346 -5.77 -7.59 7.61
CA SER A 346 -7.06 -6.89 7.76
C SER A 346 -6.83 -5.38 7.88
N ASP A 347 -7.79 -4.65 8.44
CA ASP A 347 -7.72 -3.24 8.83
C ASP A 347 -6.98 -2.99 10.16
N ASP A 348 -6.59 -4.02 10.91
CA ASP A 348 -5.78 -3.88 12.13
C ASP A 348 -4.41 -3.26 11.82
N VAL A 349 -4.11 -2.11 12.44
CA VAL A 349 -2.85 -1.41 12.21
C VAL A 349 -2.46 -0.55 13.41
N ILE A 350 -1.16 -0.54 13.73
CA ILE A 350 -0.60 0.42 14.68
C ILE A 350 0.51 1.29 14.08
N GLY A 351 0.35 2.60 14.22
CA GLY A 351 1.37 3.60 13.96
C GLY A 351 2.08 4.01 15.25
N LEU A 352 3.41 4.01 15.27
CA LEU A 352 4.21 4.54 16.37
C LEU A 352 5.03 5.71 15.84
N ILE A 353 4.78 6.91 16.33
CA ILE A 353 5.48 8.13 15.92
C ILE A 353 6.14 8.74 17.16
N ALA A 354 7.46 8.64 17.24
CA ALA A 354 8.23 9.23 18.32
C ALA A 354 8.99 10.47 17.82
N GLN A 355 8.96 11.54 18.61
CA GLN A 355 9.87 12.68 18.40
C GLN A 355 11.33 12.26 18.66
N GLY A 356 11.54 11.49 19.73
CA GLY A 356 12.79 10.83 20.07
C GLY A 356 12.91 9.44 19.44
N ASP A 357 13.49 8.50 20.19
CA ASP A 357 13.75 7.13 19.74
C ASP A 357 12.53 6.21 19.86
N VAL A 358 12.50 5.16 19.02
CA VAL A 358 11.65 3.98 19.20
C VAL A 358 12.54 2.82 19.65
N ILE A 359 12.42 2.43 20.93
CA ILE A 359 13.37 1.52 21.59
C ILE A 359 12.70 0.23 22.05
N VAL A 360 13.38 -0.90 21.88
CA VAL A 360 13.04 -2.15 22.58
C VAL A 360 13.86 -2.28 23.88
N PRO A 361 13.22 -2.21 25.08
CA PRO A 361 13.90 -2.29 26.39
C PRO A 361 14.55 -3.65 26.67
N ARG A 362 15.33 -3.78 27.76
CA ARG A 362 16.09 -5.01 28.00
C ARG A 362 15.20 -6.24 28.23
N ASN A 363 14.15 -6.09 29.04
CA ASN A 363 13.31 -7.18 29.53
C ASN A 363 12.14 -7.50 28.60
N VAL A 364 12.48 -7.92 27.39
CA VAL A 364 11.53 -8.42 26.39
C VAL A 364 11.63 -9.94 26.23
N PRO A 365 10.64 -10.60 25.59
CA PRO A 365 10.69 -12.03 25.27
C PRO A 365 11.98 -12.42 24.51
N ASN A 366 12.34 -13.71 24.56
CA ASN A 366 13.47 -14.21 23.78
C ASN A 366 13.15 -14.31 22.28
N ASP A 367 11.89 -14.60 21.97
CA ASP A 367 11.31 -14.63 20.64
C ASP A 367 10.23 -13.54 20.62
N MET A 368 10.53 -12.42 19.96
CA MET A 368 9.73 -11.21 19.99
C MET A 368 9.05 -10.98 18.63
N GLU A 369 7.82 -10.51 18.67
CA GLU A 369 7.05 -10.13 17.49
C GLU A 369 6.55 -8.69 17.62
N ILE A 370 6.79 -7.89 16.58
CA ILE A 370 6.37 -6.49 16.49
C ILE A 370 5.67 -6.28 15.15
N ASP A 371 4.37 -6.03 15.19
CA ASP A 371 3.57 -5.64 14.05
C ASP A 371 3.27 -4.14 14.19
N ALA A 372 3.92 -3.29 13.38
CA ALA A 372 3.77 -1.83 13.45
C ALA A 372 4.34 -1.11 12.23
N ALA A 373 3.79 0.07 11.93
CA ALA A 373 4.51 1.12 11.23
C ALA A 373 5.14 2.05 12.26
N ALA A 374 6.47 2.04 12.37
CA ALA A 374 7.19 2.76 13.40
C ALA A 374 8.11 3.82 12.79
N LEU A 375 8.07 5.03 13.36
CA LEU A 375 8.72 6.22 12.87
C LEU A 375 9.38 6.96 14.03
N SER A 376 10.68 7.22 13.92
CA SER A 376 11.44 8.13 14.78
C SER A 376 11.82 9.37 13.98
N GLN A 377 11.32 10.54 14.39
CA GLN A 377 11.49 11.79 13.64
C GLN A 377 12.93 12.31 13.64
N PHE A 378 13.61 12.27 14.80
CA PHE A 378 14.93 12.87 14.95
C PHE A 378 16.02 11.90 15.39
N ARG A 379 15.65 10.65 15.70
CA ARG A 379 16.54 9.68 16.36
C ARG A 379 16.47 8.32 15.68
N SER A 380 16.76 7.26 16.43
CA SER A 380 16.92 5.91 15.93
C SER A 380 15.71 5.04 16.26
N LEU A 381 15.57 3.96 15.50
CA LEU A 381 14.66 2.86 15.79
C LEU A 381 15.49 1.59 16.03
N GLY A 382 15.33 0.95 17.18
CA GLY A 382 16.02 -0.30 17.42
C GLY A 382 16.17 -0.71 18.88
N ARG A 383 17.24 -1.44 19.14
CA ARG A 383 17.60 -1.96 20.45
C ARG A 383 19.05 -1.55 20.77
N PRO A 384 19.30 -0.83 21.87
CA PRO A 384 20.66 -0.48 22.28
C PRO A 384 21.45 -1.73 22.72
N TYR A 385 22.77 -1.59 22.85
CA TYR A 385 23.59 -2.62 23.43
C TYR A 385 23.27 -2.80 24.92
N TYR A 386 23.02 -4.02 25.36
CA TYR A 386 22.89 -4.39 26.76
C TYR A 386 23.93 -5.44 27.11
N TYR A 387 24.67 -5.22 28.19
CA TYR A 387 25.74 -6.12 28.60
C TYR A 387 25.23 -7.55 28.79
N GLN A 388 25.83 -8.49 28.03
CA GLN A 388 25.54 -9.93 28.08
C GLN A 388 24.05 -10.27 27.90
N ASN A 389 23.36 -9.58 26.97
CA ASN A 389 21.94 -9.79 26.72
C ASN A 389 21.67 -10.23 25.28
N ILE A 390 21.69 -11.55 25.07
CA ILE A 390 21.37 -12.17 23.78
C ILE A 390 19.93 -12.69 23.81
N LYS A 391 19.20 -12.46 22.72
CA LYS A 391 17.84 -12.92 22.46
C LYS A 391 17.82 -13.82 21.23
N ASN A 392 16.82 -14.70 21.12
CA ASN A 392 16.76 -15.69 20.05
C ASN A 392 16.36 -15.03 18.73
N SER A 393 15.15 -14.47 18.66
CA SER A 393 14.57 -14.00 17.41
C SER A 393 13.71 -12.74 17.55
N LEU A 394 13.69 -11.92 16.51
CA LEU A 394 12.76 -10.81 16.32
C LEU A 394 12.07 -10.97 14.96
N PHE A 395 10.75 -10.96 14.95
CA PHE A 395 9.93 -10.79 13.77
C PHE A 395 9.33 -9.38 13.78
N PHE A 396 9.59 -8.60 12.74
CA PHE A 396 9.01 -7.27 12.57
C PHE A 396 8.13 -7.28 11.32
N PHE A 397 6.84 -7.02 11.47
CA PHE A 397 5.88 -6.92 10.38
C PHE A 397 5.40 -5.48 10.23
N GLY A 398 5.76 -4.83 9.13
CA GLY A 398 5.40 -3.44 8.87
C GLY A 398 6.55 -2.61 8.35
N SER A 399 6.63 -1.35 8.79
CA SER A 399 7.58 -0.37 8.28
C SER A 399 8.42 0.22 9.41
N GLN A 400 9.71 0.41 9.16
CA GLN A 400 10.68 0.97 10.13
C GLN A 400 11.33 2.21 9.51
N ILE A 401 11.05 3.38 10.08
CA ILE A 401 11.51 4.67 9.57
C ILE A 401 12.27 5.40 10.67
N SER A 402 13.51 5.80 10.42
CA SER A 402 14.30 6.57 11.40
C SER A 402 15.27 7.56 10.76
N PHE A 403 15.58 8.62 11.50
CA PHE A 403 16.55 9.63 11.06
C PHE A 403 17.99 9.17 11.32
N GLU A 404 18.26 8.68 12.53
CA GLU A 404 19.54 8.10 12.93
C GLU A 404 19.54 6.58 12.73
N GLY A 405 20.75 6.02 12.71
CA GLY A 405 21.00 4.61 12.41
C GLY A 405 20.47 3.71 13.49
N GLY A 406 19.61 2.79 13.07
CA GLY A 406 19.00 1.79 13.93
C GLY A 406 19.76 0.48 13.99
N GLY A 407 19.26 -0.44 14.81
CA GLY A 407 19.79 -1.79 14.84
C GLY A 407 19.18 -2.65 15.92
N TRP A 408 19.00 -3.94 15.61
CA TRP A 408 18.39 -4.91 16.52
C TRP A 408 19.40 -5.81 17.23
N LYS A 409 20.67 -5.73 16.84
CA LYS A 409 21.77 -6.57 17.34
C LYS A 409 23.11 -5.87 17.21
N HIS A 410 24.05 -6.27 18.05
CA HIS A 410 25.37 -5.66 18.19
C HIS A 410 26.46 -6.73 18.30
N GLY A 411 27.60 -6.48 17.65
CA GLY A 411 28.75 -7.37 17.62
C GLY A 411 28.70 -8.43 16.51
N SER A 412 29.87 -8.94 16.13
CA SER A 412 30.03 -10.06 15.19
C SER A 412 31.13 -11.00 15.71
N PRO A 413 30.80 -12.18 16.31
CA PRO A 413 29.45 -12.72 16.52
C PRO A 413 28.58 -11.86 17.45
N VAL A 414 27.26 -12.06 17.42
CA VAL A 414 26.30 -11.26 18.21
C VAL A 414 26.60 -11.34 19.71
N GLU A 415 26.86 -10.20 20.33
CA GLU A 415 27.14 -10.06 21.77
C GLU A 415 25.93 -9.54 22.55
N SER A 416 25.05 -8.78 21.88
CA SER A 416 23.82 -8.23 22.45
C SER A 416 22.73 -8.10 21.37
N GLY A 417 21.47 -8.27 21.77
CA GLY A 417 20.30 -8.14 20.91
C GLY A 417 19.82 -9.46 20.30
N PHE A 418 19.08 -9.40 19.20
CA PHE A 418 18.42 -10.56 18.60
C PHE A 418 19.32 -11.27 17.60
N VAL A 419 19.57 -12.56 17.80
CA VAL A 419 20.44 -13.35 16.90
C VAL A 419 19.80 -13.44 15.52
N TYR A 420 18.55 -13.90 15.42
CA TYR A 420 17.82 -14.01 14.16
C TYR A 420 16.82 -12.87 14.03
N THR A 421 16.80 -12.18 12.90
CA THR A 421 15.88 -11.06 12.67
C THR A 421 15.22 -11.21 11.32
N ASN A 422 13.88 -11.21 11.29
CA ASN A 422 13.10 -11.25 10.07
C ASN A 422 12.22 -10.00 10.01
N HIS A 423 12.36 -9.22 8.95
CA HIS A 423 11.60 -8.01 8.71
C HIS A 423 10.75 -8.21 7.47
N THR A 424 9.43 -8.16 7.61
CA THR A 424 8.49 -8.33 6.51
C THR A 424 7.64 -7.08 6.39
N TYR A 425 7.61 -6.49 5.20
CA TYR A 425 6.76 -5.36 4.91
C TYR A 425 5.28 -5.77 4.95
N ASP A 426 4.48 -4.99 5.66
CA ASP A 426 3.02 -5.11 5.64
C ASP A 426 2.44 -4.35 4.44
N GLY A 427 2.11 -5.08 3.38
CA GLY A 427 1.50 -4.52 2.17
C GLY A 427 0.18 -3.79 2.40
N ASN A 428 -0.49 -4.00 3.54
CA ASN A 428 -1.68 -3.23 3.89
C ASN A 428 -1.36 -1.76 4.15
N LEU A 429 -0.15 -1.44 4.63
CA LEU A 429 0.25 -0.06 4.95
C LEU A 429 0.29 0.86 3.74
N LEU A 430 0.36 0.31 2.52
CA LEU A 430 0.24 1.08 1.27
C LEU A 430 -1.18 1.61 1.05
N TYR A 431 -2.19 0.86 1.48
CA TYR A 431 -3.60 1.18 1.24
C TYR A 431 -4.29 1.73 2.49
N ASN A 432 -3.83 1.31 3.66
CA ASN A 432 -4.39 1.62 4.96
C ASN A 432 -3.24 2.01 5.91
N PRO A 433 -2.59 3.16 5.71
CA PRO A 433 -1.64 3.65 6.69
C PRO A 433 -2.34 3.87 8.06
N PRO A 434 -1.56 3.85 9.15
CA PRO A 434 -2.10 4.21 10.45
C PRO A 434 -2.72 5.63 10.43
N PRO A 435 -3.75 5.89 11.26
CA PRO A 435 -4.37 7.20 11.37
C PRO A 435 -3.37 8.36 11.58
N GLY A 436 -3.35 9.35 10.69
CA GLY A 436 -2.45 10.52 10.81
C GLY A 436 -0.97 10.19 10.64
N PHE A 437 -0.63 9.04 10.05
CA PHE A 437 0.76 8.74 9.71
C PHE A 437 1.20 9.59 8.51
N PRO A 438 2.46 10.08 8.47
CA PRO A 438 2.89 10.98 7.41
C PRO A 438 2.77 10.35 6.02
N VAL A 439 2.22 11.12 5.09
CA VAL A 439 2.07 10.74 3.69
C VAL A 439 2.64 11.83 2.78
N GLU A 440 3.09 11.47 1.57
CA GLU A 440 3.60 12.49 0.63
C GLU A 440 2.50 13.48 0.22
N ALA A 441 2.86 14.69 -0.24
CA ALA A 441 1.87 15.76 -0.47
C ALA A 441 1.05 15.63 -1.78
N THR A 442 1.30 14.63 -2.63
CA THR A 442 0.67 14.51 -3.96
C THR A 442 -0.05 13.17 -4.15
N TYR A 443 -1.31 13.20 -4.60
CA TYR A 443 -2.07 12.00 -4.93
C TYR A 443 -1.41 11.23 -6.10
N GLU A 444 -1.04 9.98 -5.85
CA GLU A 444 -0.61 9.02 -6.87
C GLU A 444 -1.68 7.95 -7.12
N LEU A 445 -1.57 7.33 -8.29
CA LEU A 445 -2.43 6.21 -8.66
C LEU A 445 -1.82 4.94 -8.05
N ILE A 446 -2.49 4.37 -7.05
CA ILE A 446 -1.97 3.23 -6.28
C ILE A 446 -2.34 1.91 -6.95
N SER A 447 -3.57 1.79 -7.44
CA SER A 447 -4.02 0.59 -8.16
C SER A 447 -5.00 0.94 -9.26
N TRP A 448 -4.99 0.14 -10.32
CA TRP A 448 -5.90 0.26 -11.46
C TRP A 448 -6.53 -1.10 -11.72
N GLU A 449 -7.86 -1.17 -11.75
CA GLU A 449 -8.58 -2.37 -12.15
C GLU A 449 -9.81 -2.01 -12.99
N GLU A 450 -10.08 -2.82 -14.01
CA GLU A 450 -11.33 -2.78 -14.76
C GLU A 450 -12.35 -3.68 -14.05
N VAL A 451 -13.48 -3.11 -13.65
CA VAL A 451 -14.56 -3.83 -12.97
C VAL A 451 -15.67 -4.10 -13.99
N GLU A 452 -16.02 -5.38 -14.17
CA GLU A 452 -17.20 -5.72 -14.97
C GLU A 452 -18.47 -5.44 -14.16
N THR A 453 -19.36 -4.62 -14.73
CA THR A 453 -20.70 -4.33 -14.20
C THR A 453 -21.77 -5.18 -14.87
#